data_AF-A0A2D7XV06-F1
#
_entry.id   AF-A0A2D7XV06-F1
#
_cell.length_a   1.000
_cell.length_b   1.000
_cell.length_c   1.000
_cell.angle_alpha   90.00
_cell.angle_beta   90.00
_cell.angle_gamma   90.00
#
_symmetry.space_group_name_H-M   'P 1'
#
loop_
_entity.id
_entity.type
_entity.pdbx_description
1 polymer ?
#
loop_
_entity_poly.entity_id
_entity_poly.type
_entity_poly.pdbx_seq_one_letter_code
_entity_poly.pdbx_strand_id
1 'polypeptide(L)'
;MTSFLRWTIRIHKWIALIVGIQIILWVAGGVVMTVLSIESVRGEHNIAQPAPVAILPAELISPERAVEAINPDGIVTEIHLQAWQGRPVFNVL
;
A
#
# COMPACT_ATOMS: atom_id res chain seq x y z
N MET A 1 -9.06 -51.81 -18.80
CA MET A 1 -8.97 -50.44 -19.34
C MET A 1 -10.02 -49.45 -18.79
N THR A 2 -11.05 -49.88 -18.05
CA THR A 2 -12.11 -48.99 -17.52
C THR A 2 -11.77 -48.29 -16.20
N SER A 3 -10.75 -48.78 -15.46
CA SER A 3 -10.36 -48.20 -14.17
C SER A 3 -9.77 -46.79 -14.30
N PHE A 4 -8.94 -46.58 -15.33
CA PHE A 4 -8.31 -45.29 -15.61
C PHE A 4 -9.37 -44.21 -15.89
N LEU A 5 -10.33 -44.50 -16.77
CA LEU A 5 -11.41 -43.58 -17.12
C LEU A 5 -12.26 -43.18 -15.90
N ARG A 6 -12.58 -44.14 -15.02
CA ARG A 6 -13.33 -43.87 -13.79
C ARG A 6 -12.56 -42.97 -12.82
N TRP A 7 -11.24 -43.13 -12.75
CA TRP A 7 -10.38 -42.32 -11.88
C TRP A 7 -10.24 -40.89 -12.43
N THR A 8 -10.04 -40.73 -13.74
CA THR A 8 -10.00 -39.43 -14.41
C THR A 8 -11.28 -38.63 -14.19
N ILE A 9 -12.46 -39.25 -14.35
CA ILE A 9 -13.74 -38.55 -14.13
C ILE A 9 -13.90 -38.11 -12.66
N ARG A 10 -13.53 -38.98 -11.71
CA ARG A 10 -13.60 -38.66 -10.28
C ARG A 10 -12.70 -37.48 -9.94
N ILE A 11 -11.45 -37.50 -10.38
CA ILE A 11 -10.49 -36.43 -10.12
C ILE A 11 -10.90 -35.14 -10.81
N HIS A 12 -11.29 -35.21 -12.09
CA HIS A 12 -11.72 -34.03 -12.83
C HIS A 12 -12.89 -33.33 -12.14
N LYS A 13 -13.88 -34.09 -11.64
CA LYS A 13 -15.01 -33.52 -10.88
C LYS A 13 -14.55 -32.77 -9.63
N TRP A 14 -13.67 -33.37 -8.83
CA TRP A 14 -13.20 -32.76 -7.59
C TRP A 14 -12.27 -31.57 -7.82
N ILE A 15 -11.37 -31.66 -8.80
CA ILE A 15 -10.53 -30.54 -9.21
C ILE A 15 -11.39 -29.39 -9.73
N ALA A 16 -12.34 -29.67 -10.63
CA ALA A 16 -13.24 -28.65 -11.17
C ALA A 16 -14.06 -27.98 -10.06
N LEU A 17 -14.49 -28.72 -9.04
CA LEU A 17 -15.20 -28.15 -7.89
C LEU A 17 -14.30 -27.21 -7.09
N ILE A 18 -13.08 -27.63 -6.74
CA ILE A 18 -12.13 -26.80 -5.97
C ILE A 18 -11.76 -25.54 -6.75
N VAL A 19 -11.42 -25.69 -8.03
CA VAL A 19 -11.05 -24.56 -8.90
C VAL A 19 -12.24 -23.64 -9.14
N GLY A 20 -13.45 -24.17 -9.30
CA GLY A 20 -14.67 -23.37 -9.42
C GLY A 20 -14.91 -22.51 -8.19
N ILE A 21 -14.80 -23.09 -6.99
CA ILE A 21 -14.89 -22.34 -5.73
C ILE A 21 -13.79 -21.27 -5.66
N GLN A 22 -12.54 -21.63 -6.00
CA GLN A 22 -11.43 -20.69 -6.02
C GLN A 22 -11.69 -19.50 -6.96
N ILE A 23 -12.22 -19.73 -8.16
CA ILE A 23 -12.56 -18.68 -9.12
C ILE A 23 -13.67 -17.78 -8.57
N ILE A 24 -14.70 -18.35 -7.95
CA ILE A 24 -15.79 -17.58 -7.33
C ILE A 24 -15.22 -16.66 -6.23
N LEU A 25 -14.37 -17.19 -5.35
CA LEU A 25 -13.73 -16.40 -4.30
C LEU A 25 -12.81 -15.31 -4.88
N TRP A 26 -12.07 -15.62 -5.96
CA TRP A 26 -11.21 -14.66 -6.64
C TRP A 26 -12.01 -13.51 -7.28
N VAL A 27 -13.08 -13.83 -8.00
CA VAL A 27 -13.98 -12.82 -8.60
C VAL A 27 -14.64 -11.99 -7.50
N ALA A 28 -15.16 -12.62 -6.45
CA ALA A 28 -15.76 -11.92 -5.32
C ALA A 28 -14.75 -10.95 -4.67
N GLY A 29 -13.50 -11.37 -4.48
CA GLY A 29 -12.42 -10.50 -3.99
C GLY A 29 -12.19 -9.28 -4.90
N GLY A 30 -12.12 -9.51 -6.21
CA GLY A 30 -11.99 -8.41 -7.20
C GLY A 30 -13.18 -7.45 -7.20
N VAL A 31 -14.41 -7.96 -7.10
CA VAL A 31 -15.62 -7.15 -6.99
C VAL A 31 -15.61 -6.30 -5.72
N VAL A 32 -15.26 -6.89 -4.57
CA VAL A 32 -15.14 -6.17 -3.30
C VAL A 32 -14.15 -5.01 -3.42
N MET A 33 -12.98 -5.23 -4.03
CA MET A 33 -11.98 -4.18 -4.22
C MET A 33 -12.40 -3.08 -5.21
N THR A 34 -13.34 -3.39 -6.12
CA THR A 34 -13.83 -2.41 -7.12
C THR A 34 -15.01 -1.60 -6.61
N VAL A 35 -15.90 -2.21 -5.83
CA VAL A 35 -17.13 -1.56 -5.34
C VAL A 35 -16.87 -0.74 -4.08
N LEU A 36 -15.94 -1.18 -3.22
CA LEU A 36 -15.55 -0.43 -2.03
C LEU A 36 -14.56 0.68 -2.40
N SER A 37 -14.63 1.81 -1.70
CA SER A 37 -13.65 2.88 -1.89
C SER A 37 -12.25 2.39 -1.49
N ILE A 38 -11.22 2.88 -2.18
CA ILE A 38 -9.85 2.44 -1.96
C ILE A 38 -9.38 2.72 -0.53
N GLU A 39 -9.90 3.79 0.09
CA GLU A 39 -9.63 4.21 1.47
C GLU A 39 -10.25 3.26 2.52
N SER A 40 -11.28 2.51 2.12
CA SER A 40 -11.89 1.49 2.96
C SER A 40 -11.12 0.17 2.84
N VAL A 41 -10.67 -0.16 1.63
CA VAL A 41 -9.93 -1.40 1.34
C VAL A 41 -8.53 -1.39 1.98
N ARG A 42 -7.83 -0.25 1.95
CA ARG A 42 -6.49 -0.12 2.57
C ARG A 42 -6.57 0.19 4.08
N GLY A 43 -7.77 0.40 4.61
CA GLY A 43 -8.00 0.55 6.04
C GLY A 43 -7.50 1.88 6.59
N GLU A 44 -7.48 2.93 5.76
CA GLU A 44 -7.05 4.28 6.12
C GLU A 44 -7.83 4.82 7.32
N HIS A 45 -9.09 4.41 7.45
CA HIS A 45 -9.96 4.72 8.58
C HIS A 45 -9.48 4.14 9.92
N ASN A 46 -8.63 3.12 9.90
CA ASN A 46 -8.03 2.52 11.08
C ASN A 46 -6.62 3.07 11.38
N ILE A 47 -6.10 3.95 10.52
CA ILE A 47 -4.81 4.58 10.76
C ILE A 47 -5.01 5.64 11.86
N ALA A 48 -4.32 5.46 12.98
CA ALA A 48 -4.29 6.47 14.02
C ALA A 48 -3.70 7.77 13.45
N GLN A 49 -4.37 8.90 13.69
CA GLN A 49 -3.82 10.19 13.31
C GLN A 49 -2.47 10.39 14.02
N PRO A 50 -1.41 10.81 13.30
CA PRO A 50 -0.13 11.10 13.92
C PRO A 50 -0.30 12.10 15.07
N ALA A 51 0.36 11.83 16.20
CA ALA A 51 0.36 12.77 17.31
C ALA A 51 0.93 14.12 16.82
N PRO A 52 0.31 15.25 17.20
CA PRO A 52 0.86 16.57 16.86
C PRO A 52 2.30 16.68 17.37
N VAL A 53 3.24 16.98 16.47
CA VAL A 53 4.63 17.28 16.83
C VAL A 53 4.76 18.78 16.99
N ALA A 54 5.25 19.23 18.14
CA ALA A 54 5.57 20.63 18.36
C ALA A 54 6.76 21.01 17.47
N ILE A 55 6.53 21.95 16.55
CA ILE A 55 7.57 22.49 15.69
C ILE A 55 8.01 23.82 16.31
N LEU A 56 9.27 23.89 16.74
CA LEU A 56 9.86 25.11 17.27
C LEU A 56 10.62 25.82 16.15
N PRO A 57 10.17 26.99 15.65
CA PRO A 57 10.81 27.70 14.53
C PRO A 57 12.32 27.93 14.70
N ALA A 58 12.76 28.10 15.95
CA ALA A 58 14.17 28.30 16.30
C ALA A 58 15.06 27.06 16.08
N GLU A 59 14.47 25.87 16.01
CA GLU A 59 15.19 24.60 15.82
C GLU A 59 15.20 24.15 14.35
N LEU A 60 14.49 24.84 13.45
CA LEU A 60 14.52 24.54 12.03
C LEU A 60 15.74 25.18 11.37
N ILE A 61 16.40 24.38 10.53
CA ILE A 61 17.29 24.91 9.52
C ILE A 61 16.48 25.62 8.43
N SER A 62 17.09 26.58 7.74
CA SER A 62 16.41 27.23 6.63
C SER A 62 16.25 26.27 5.44
N PRO A 63 15.21 26.44 4.60
CA PRO A 63 15.01 25.57 3.44
C PRO A 63 16.21 25.55 2.50
N GLU A 64 16.91 26.67 2.34
CA GLU A 64 18.10 26.76 1.48
C GLU A 64 19.23 25.85 2.01
N ARG A 65 19.49 25.88 3.32
CA ARG A 65 20.47 25.01 3.99
C ARG A 65 20.09 23.53 3.85
N ALA A 66 18.80 23.21 3.86
CA ALA A 66 18.33 21.83 3.69
C ALA A 66 18.57 21.31 2.26
N VAL A 67 18.34 22.14 1.24
CA VAL A 67 18.64 21.81 -0.16
C VAL A 67 20.14 21.64 -0.37
N GLU A 68 20.96 22.58 0.11
CA GLU A 68 22.43 22.50 0.01
C GLU A 68 22.99 21.20 0.60
N ALA A 69 22.40 20.73 1.71
CA ALA A 69 22.85 19.52 2.40
C ALA A 69 22.52 18.22 1.64
N ILE A 70 21.49 18.19 0.80
CA ILE A 70 20.98 16.97 0.14
C ILE A 70 21.30 16.98 -1.36
N ASN A 71 21.10 18.10 -2.03
CA ASN A 71 21.23 18.21 -3.48
C ASN A 71 21.79 19.60 -3.88
N PRO A 72 23.10 19.85 -3.69
CA PRO A 72 23.70 21.17 -3.87
C PRO A 72 23.66 21.71 -5.31
N ASP A 73 23.65 20.83 -6.32
CA ASP A 73 23.70 21.21 -7.74
C ASP A 73 22.45 20.77 -8.54
N GLY A 74 21.45 20.21 -7.86
CA GLY A 74 20.26 19.65 -8.50
C GLY A 74 19.11 20.64 -8.59
N ILE A 75 18.23 20.39 -9.56
CA ILE A 75 16.96 21.11 -9.65
C ILE A 75 16.02 20.52 -8.60
N VAL A 76 15.70 21.31 -7.58
CA VAL A 76 14.68 20.97 -6.59
C VAL A 76 13.31 21.36 -7.13
N THR A 77 12.40 20.40 -7.13
CA THR A 77 11.02 20.63 -7.59
C THR A 77 10.10 20.91 -6.42
N GLU A 78 10.35 20.29 -5.27
CA GLU A 78 9.48 20.41 -4.09
C GLU A 78 10.26 20.28 -2.77
N ILE A 79 9.84 21.07 -1.76
CA ILE A 79 10.36 20.99 -0.40
C ILE A 79 9.19 20.85 0.56
N HIS A 80 9.16 19.74 1.32
CA HIS A 80 8.15 19.46 2.33
C HIS A 80 8.76 19.44 3.73
N LEU A 81 8.17 20.19 4.66
CA LEU A 81 8.44 20.02 6.08
C LEU A 81 7.49 18.96 6.64
N GLN A 82 8.03 17.85 7.13
CA GLN A 82 7.25 16.76 7.70
C GLN A 82 7.81 16.31 9.06
N ALA A 83 6.98 15.69 9.89
CA ALA A 83 7.43 15.06 11.11
C ALA A 83 7.77 13.58 10.85
N TRP A 84 8.99 13.18 11.14
CA TRP A 84 9.45 11.78 11.05
C TRP A 84 9.96 11.32 12.42
N GLN A 85 9.37 10.24 12.96
CA GLN A 85 9.73 9.70 14.28
C GLN A 85 9.73 10.77 15.40
N GLY A 86 8.79 11.72 15.36
CA GLY A 86 8.67 12.79 16.33
C GLY A 86 9.64 13.97 16.13
N ARG A 87 10.37 14.03 15.03
CA ARG A 87 11.31 15.12 14.71
C ARG A 87 10.93 15.82 13.41
N PRO A 88 11.04 17.15 13.32
CA PRO A 88 10.84 17.86 12.05
C PRO A 88 11.98 17.54 11.08
N VAL A 89 11.65 17.19 9.84
CA VAL A 89 12.60 16.90 8.76
C VAL A 89 12.14 17.56 7.46
N PHE A 90 13.10 18.02 6.65
CA PHE A 90 12.82 18.47 5.29
C PHE A 90 12.96 17.28 4.33
N ASN A 91 11.95 17.08 3.49
CA ASN A 91 11.99 16.19 2.34
C ASN A 91 12.16 17.03 1.08
N VAL A 92 13.21 16.77 0.32
CA VAL A 92 13.58 17.52 -0.89
C VAL A 92 13.45 16.56 -2.07
N LEU A 93 12.58 16.89 -3.02
CA LEU A 93 12.25 16.07 -4.20
C LEU A 93 12.68 16.76 -5.49
#